data_AF-A0A7W3JMP8-F1
#
_entry.id   AF-A0A7W3JMP8-F1
#
_cell.length_a   1.000
_cell.length_b   1.000
_cell.length_c   1.000
_cell.angle_alpha   90.00
_cell.angle_beta   90.00
_cell.angle_gamma   90.00
#
_symmetry.space_group_name_H-M   'P 1'
#
loop_
_entity.id
_entity.type
_entity.pdbx_description
1 polymer ?
#
loop_
_entity_poly.entity_id
_entity_poly.type
_entity_poly.pdbx_seq_one_letter_code
_entity_poly.pdbx_strand_id
1 'polypeptide(L)'
;MTQQNRYREQSLERMRAQWEQSMRNPRPVTLPQQAWGPQPLEYAANNDRPAVRVWVQFNVGPARRCDALAVGWNDQVVIVELVNDGGMQPVVWRTAVSKTA
;
A
#
# COMPACT_ATOMS: atom_id res chain seq x y z
N MET A 1 -3.19 -34.44 4.53
CA MET A 1 -2.84 -33.00 4.51
C MET A 1 -1.57 -32.78 5.31
N THR A 2 -0.55 -32.18 4.70
CA THR A 2 0.72 -31.83 5.36
C THR A 2 0.54 -30.66 6.32
N GLN A 3 1.35 -30.59 7.38
CA GLN A 3 1.35 -29.51 8.38
C GLN A 3 1.49 -28.12 7.74
N GLN A 4 2.22 -28.05 6.63
CA GLN A 4 2.42 -26.84 5.82
C GLN A 4 1.12 -26.36 5.14
N ASN A 5 0.25 -27.28 4.71
CA ASN A 5 -1.05 -26.93 4.11
C ASN A 5 -2.03 -26.38 5.15
N ARG A 6 -2.04 -26.95 6.36
CA ARG A 6 -2.89 -26.45 7.47
C ARG A 6 -2.51 -25.04 7.90
N TYR A 7 -1.21 -24.76 7.99
CA TYR A 7 -0.72 -23.43 8.35
C TYR A 7 -1.09 -22.39 7.28
N ARG A 8 -0.96 -22.76 6.00
CA ARG A 8 -1.33 -21.91 4.87
C ARG A 8 -2.83 -21.62 4.85
N GLU A 9 -3.67 -22.63 5.05
CA GLU A 9 -5.13 -22.47 5.15
C GLU A 9 -5.53 -21.55 6.30
N GLN A 10 -4.98 -21.77 7.51
CA GLN A 10 -5.25 -20.89 8.66
C GLN A 10 -4.81 -19.44 8.41
N SER A 11 -3.69 -19.23 7.72
CA SER A 11 -3.23 -17.88 7.38
C SER A 11 -4.16 -17.17 6.39
N LEU A 12 -4.66 -17.89 5.39
CA LEU A 12 -5.59 -17.38 4.39
C LEU A 12 -6.96 -17.09 5.00
N GLU A 13 -7.40 -17.92 5.94
CA GLU A 13 -8.67 -17.77 6.65
C GLU A 13 -8.66 -16.54 7.58
N ARG A 14 -7.54 -16.33 8.30
CA ARG A 14 -7.33 -15.10 9.10
C ARG A 14 -7.31 -13.85 8.23
N MET A 15 -6.64 -13.89 7.08
CA MET A 15 -6.63 -12.79 6.11
C MET A 15 -8.02 -12.48 5.56
N ARG A 16 -8.80 -13.52 5.19
CA ARG A 16 -10.19 -13.35 4.72
C ARG A 16 -11.08 -12.73 5.78
N ALA A 17 -11.03 -13.23 7.01
CA ALA A 17 -11.82 -12.69 8.10
C ALA A 17 -11.50 -11.21 8.37
N GLN A 18 -10.21 -10.85 8.33
CA GLN A 18 -9.77 -9.47 8.50
C GLN A 18 -10.24 -8.57 7.34
N TRP A 19 -10.23 -9.08 6.10
CA TRP A 19 -10.71 -8.38 4.92
C TRP A 19 -12.22 -8.15 4.94
N GLU A 20 -13.01 -9.19 5.23
CA GLU A 20 -14.46 -9.11 5.37
C GLU A 20 -14.87 -8.13 6.49
N GLN A 21 -14.14 -8.13 7.61
CA GLN A 21 -14.37 -7.19 8.70
C GLN A 21 -14.07 -5.75 8.30
N SER A 22 -13.04 -5.52 7.48
CA SER A 22 -12.67 -4.19 6.96
C SER A 22 -13.71 -3.66 5.96
N MET A 23 -14.32 -4.53 5.16
CA MET A 23 -15.41 -4.15 4.24
C MET A 23 -16.73 -3.82 4.93
N ARG A 24 -17.02 -4.45 6.08
CA ARG A 24 -18.28 -4.23 6.84
C ARG A 24 -18.34 -2.87 7.54
N ASN A 25 -17.20 -2.27 7.82
CA ASN A 25 -17.11 -0.94 8.36
C ASN A 25 -15.96 -0.24 7.64
N PRO A 26 -16.19 0.23 6.38
CA PRO A 26 -15.20 1.00 5.67
C PRO A 26 -15.07 2.31 6.44
N ARG A 27 -14.26 2.31 7.49
CA ARG A 27 -13.69 3.56 7.96
C ARG A 27 -13.05 4.10 6.70
N PRO A 28 -13.46 5.28 6.22
CA PRO A 28 -12.76 5.85 5.09
C PRO A 28 -11.28 5.76 5.46
N VAL A 29 -10.48 5.24 4.54
CA VAL A 29 -9.02 5.39 4.60
C VAL A 29 -8.75 6.86 4.23
N THR A 30 -9.49 7.77 4.86
CA THR A 30 -9.35 9.20 4.78
C THR A 30 -8.00 9.45 5.36
N LEU A 31 -7.11 9.85 4.46
CA LEU A 31 -5.82 10.37 4.80
C LEU A 31 -5.97 11.40 5.94
N PRO A 32 -4.97 11.55 6.81
CA PRO A 32 -5.00 12.63 7.78
C PRO A 32 -5.11 13.97 7.05
N GLN A 33 -5.65 15.00 7.71
CA GLN A 33 -5.94 16.26 7.02
C GLN A 33 -4.71 16.89 6.34
N GLN A 34 -3.56 16.69 6.96
CA GLN A 34 -2.24 17.14 6.51
C GLN A 34 -1.77 16.45 5.23
N ALA A 35 -2.32 15.27 4.92
CA ALA A 35 -2.02 14.57 3.68
C ALA A 35 -2.89 15.06 2.51
N TRP A 36 -3.93 15.87 2.74
CA TRP A 36 -4.50 16.71 1.68
C TRP A 36 -3.64 17.96 1.56
N GLY A 37 -2.73 17.97 0.58
CA GLY A 37 -1.99 19.17 0.20
C GLY A 37 -2.92 20.29 -0.29
N PRO A 38 -2.37 21.47 -0.61
CA PRO A 38 -3.16 22.53 -1.26
C PRO A 38 -3.77 22.08 -2.59
N GLN A 39 -3.24 21.01 -3.19
CA GLN A 39 -3.81 20.35 -4.35
C GLN A 39 -4.58 19.07 -4.00
N PRO A 40 -5.70 18.80 -4.70
CA PRO A 40 -6.39 17.52 -4.64
C PRO A 40 -5.46 16.35 -4.96
N LEU A 41 -5.81 15.17 -4.45
CA LEU A 41 -5.11 13.94 -4.81
C LEU A 41 -5.39 13.59 -6.28
N GLU A 42 -4.34 13.52 -7.08
CA GLU A 42 -4.38 13.06 -8.47
C GLU A 42 -4.18 11.55 -8.51
N TYR A 43 -4.92 10.84 -9.37
CA TYR A 43 -4.72 9.42 -9.60
C TYR A 43 -4.12 9.20 -10.98
N ALA A 44 -3.09 8.34 -11.05
CA ALA A 44 -2.49 7.95 -12.31
C ALA A 44 -3.52 7.19 -13.16
N ALA A 45 -3.61 7.55 -14.44
CA ALA A 45 -4.30 6.72 -15.42
C ALA A 45 -3.61 5.35 -15.50
N ASN A 46 -4.35 4.29 -15.87
CA ASN A 46 -3.83 2.92 -15.83
C ASN A 46 -2.50 2.71 -16.59
N ASN A 47 -2.21 3.50 -17.62
CA ASN A 47 -0.99 3.38 -18.42
C ASN A 47 0.15 4.32 -17.98
N ASP A 48 -0.06 5.19 -16.99
CA ASP A 48 0.90 6.24 -16.57
C ASP A 48 1.28 6.10 -15.08
N ARG A 49 1.49 4.86 -14.64
CA ARG A 49 1.91 4.54 -13.27
C ARG A 49 3.43 4.44 -13.23
N PRO A 50 4.19 5.52 -12.94
CA PRO A 50 5.64 5.47 -13.02
C PRO A 50 6.20 4.50 -11.97
N ALA A 51 7.25 3.78 -12.37
CA ALA A 51 8.02 2.98 -11.44
C ALA A 51 8.75 3.88 -10.45
N VAL A 52 8.65 3.53 -9.17
CA VAL A 52 9.26 4.25 -8.06
C VAL A 52 9.84 3.26 -7.06
N ARG A 53 10.72 3.78 -6.23
CA ARG A 53 11.27 3.06 -5.11
C ARG A 53 10.93 3.78 -3.82
N VAL A 54 10.36 3.03 -2.87
CA VAL A 54 9.75 3.56 -1.66
C VAL A 54 10.34 2.91 -0.41
N TRP A 55 10.54 3.69 0.65
CA TRP A 55 10.78 3.16 1.99
C TRP A 55 9.46 2.86 2.69
N VAL A 56 9.27 1.61 3.11
CA VAL A 56 8.07 1.16 3.79
C VAL A 56 8.45 0.36 5.03
N GLN A 57 7.74 0.58 6.13
CA GLN A 57 7.78 -0.27 7.31
C GLN A 57 6.37 -0.81 7.57
N PHE A 58 6.25 -2.13 7.70
CA PHE A 58 4.99 -2.80 8.07
C PHE A 58 4.91 -2.97 9.59
N ASN A 59 3.80 -3.54 10.08
CA ASN A 59 3.58 -3.78 11.52
C ASN A 59 4.72 -4.51 12.23
N VAL A 60 5.48 -5.35 11.50
CA VAL A 60 6.61 -6.10 12.04
C VAL A 60 7.83 -5.95 11.14
N GLY A 61 9.00 -5.80 11.76
CA GLY A 61 10.30 -5.77 11.08
C GLY A 61 10.85 -4.36 10.81
N PRO A 62 12.08 -4.30 10.28
CA PRO A 62 12.73 -3.04 9.93
C PRO A 62 12.08 -2.40 8.70
N ALA A 63 12.25 -1.09 8.56
CA ALA A 63 11.96 -0.40 7.31
C ALA A 63 12.81 -0.98 6.18
N ARG A 64 12.19 -1.17 5.01
CA ARG A 64 12.86 -1.71 3.83
C ARG A 64 12.54 -0.87 2.60
N ARG A 65 13.43 -0.95 1.62
CA ARG A 65 13.28 -0.27 0.35
C ARG A 65 12.64 -1.23 -0.66
N CYS A 66 11.48 -0.87 -1.18
CA CYS A 66 10.66 -1.70 -2.07
C CYS A 66 10.48 -1.02 -3.43
N ASP A 67 10.41 -1.83 -4.48
CA ASP A 67 9.99 -1.37 -5.81
C ASP A 67 8.45 -1.33 -5.88
N ALA A 68 7.93 -0.27 -6.49
CA ALA A 68 6.50 0.01 -6.52
C ALA A 68 6.11 0.82 -7.77
N LEU A 69 4.80 0.93 -8.02
CA LEU A 69 4.22 1.81 -9.03
C LEU A 69 3.48 2.95 -8.35
N ALA A 70 3.71 4.21 -8.72
CA ALA A 70 2.90 5.31 -8.20
C ALA A 70 1.52 5.32 -8.87
N VAL A 71 0.46 5.21 -8.09
CA VAL A 71 -0.94 5.15 -8.58
C VAL A 71 -1.74 6.40 -8.26
N GLY A 72 -1.23 7.26 -7.39
CA GLY A 72 -1.79 8.59 -7.13
C GLY A 72 -0.88 9.41 -6.23
N TRP A 73 -1.04 10.73 -6.22
CA TRP A 73 -0.17 11.64 -5.48
C TRP A 73 -0.79 13.02 -5.27
N ASN A 74 -0.23 13.76 -4.33
CA ASN A 74 -0.32 15.21 -4.27
C ASN A 74 1.03 15.76 -3.75
N ASP A 75 1.02 16.98 -3.23
CA ASP A 75 2.23 17.64 -2.74
C ASP A 75 2.91 16.93 -1.55
N GLN A 76 2.15 16.19 -0.75
CA GLN A 76 2.59 15.63 0.53
C GLN A 76 2.78 14.11 0.47
N VAL A 77 1.91 13.40 -0.23
CA VAL A 77 1.86 11.93 -0.22
C VAL A 77 1.83 11.33 -1.62
N VAL A 78 2.21 10.05 -1.70
CA VAL A 78 2.11 9.21 -2.89
C VAL A 78 1.45 7.91 -2.47
N ILE A 79 0.44 7.48 -3.23
CA ILE A 79 -0.14 6.15 -3.16
C ILE A 79 0.66 5.26 -4.10
N VAL A 80 1.19 4.16 -3.59
CA VAL A 80 2.03 3.25 -4.37
C VAL A 80 1.45 1.84 -4.35
N GLU A 81 1.58 1.10 -5.44
CA GLU A 81 1.28 -0.32 -5.52
C GLU A 81 2.58 -1.12 -5.46
N LEU A 82 2.77 -1.93 -4.42
CA LEU A 82 4.00 -2.69 -4.22
C LEU A 82 4.04 -3.93 -5.12
N VAL A 83 5.09 -4.07 -5.93
CA VAL A 83 5.18 -5.09 -6.99
C VAL A 83 5.16 -6.53 -6.43
N ASN A 84 5.71 -6.76 -5.24
CA ASN A 84 5.88 -8.11 -4.67
C ASN A 84 5.12 -8.36 -3.36
N ASP A 85 4.24 -7.44 -2.94
CA ASP A 85 3.54 -7.52 -1.65
C ASP A 85 2.03 -7.73 -1.80
N GLY A 86 1.62 -8.53 -2.79
CA GLY A 86 0.24 -9.03 -2.90
C GLY A 86 -0.82 -7.96 -3.19
N GLY A 87 -0.46 -6.91 -3.92
CA GLY A 87 -1.39 -5.82 -4.28
C GLY A 87 -1.65 -4.82 -3.16
N MET A 88 -0.79 -4.78 -2.13
CA MET A 88 -0.87 -3.73 -1.11
C MET A 88 -0.61 -2.35 -1.72
N GLN A 89 -1.47 -1.40 -1.36
CA GLN A 89 -1.38 0.00 -1.79
C GLN A 89 -1.16 0.95 -0.61
N PRO A 90 0.04 0.98 0.00
CA PRO A 90 0.32 1.91 1.08
C PRO A 90 0.33 3.36 0.57
N VAL A 91 -0.09 4.27 1.45
CA VAL A 91 0.13 5.71 1.26
C VAL A 91 1.36 6.12 2.03
N VAL A 92 2.30 6.76 1.36
CA VAL A 92 3.59 7.13 1.90
C VAL A 92 3.84 8.63 1.73
N TRP A 93 4.66 9.19 2.62
CA TRP A 93 5.14 10.55 2.44
C TRP A 93 5.98 10.66 1.16
N ARG A 94 5.81 11.76 0.42
CA ARG A 94 6.54 12.00 -0.82
C ARG A 94 8.06 11.92 -0.64
N THR A 95 8.56 12.30 0.53
CA THR A 95 9.98 12.22 0.90
C THR A 95 10.51 10.79 1.05
N ALA A 96 9.63 9.81 1.21
CA ALA A 96 10.00 8.39 1.26
C ALA A 96 10.06 7.74 -0.15
N VAL A 97 9.77 8.50 -1.21
CA VAL A 97 9.68 8.02 -2.59
C VAL A 97 10.79 8.58 -3.45
N SER A 98 11.36 7.74 -4.30
CA SER A 98 12.39 8.09 -5.29
C SER A 98 12.00 7.53 -6.66
N LYS A 99 12.30 8.26 -7.74
CA LYS A 99 12.12 7.74 -9.10
C LYS A 99 13.12 6.59 -9.33
N THR A 100 12.69 5.53 -9.98
CA THR A 100 13.64 4.56 -10.55
C THR A 100 14.20 5.15 -11.83
N ALA A 101 15.53 5.09 -11.98
CA ALA A 101 16.24 5.50 -13.18
C ALA A 101 15.93 4.56 -14.35
#